data_AF-A0A962FHU9-F1
#
_entry.id   AF-A0A962FHU9-F1
#
_cell.length_a   1.000
_cell.length_b   1.000
_cell.length_c   1.000
_cell.angle_alpha   90.00
_cell.angle_beta   90.00
_cell.angle_gamma   90.00
#
_symmetry.space_group_name_H-M   'P 1'
#
loop_
_entity.id
_entity.type
_entity.pdbx_description
1 polymer ?
#
loop_
_entity_poly.entity_id
_entity_poly.type
_entity_poly.pdbx_seq_one_letter_code
_entity_poly.pdbx_strand_id
1 'polypeptide(L)' 'LINSIKSCNSFSAGQLLIMREVEKRTGKPAAFIETDLVDPRYFSAANVKNRLESYFQMVEQKRAGARAA' A
#
# COMPACT_ATOMS: atom_id res chain seq x y z
N LEU A 1 3.09 1.72 3.37
CA LEU A 1 1.77 1.10 3.16
C LEU A 1 0.70 2.16 3.41
N ILE A 2 -0.18 2.40 2.44
CA ILE A 2 -1.32 3.31 2.57
C ILE A 2 -2.60 2.50 2.64
N ASN A 3 -3.43 2.77 3.64
CA ASN A 3 -4.82 2.34 3.69
C ASN A 3 -5.72 3.53 3.33
N SER A 4 -6.25 3.55 2.11
CA SER A 4 -7.20 4.56 1.64
C SER A 4 -8.60 4.24 2.13
N ILE A 5 -9.29 5.23 2.68
CA ILE A 5 -10.65 5.08 3.23
C ILE A 5 -11.67 5.59 2.22
N LYS A 6 -12.44 4.68 1.64
CA LYS A 6 -13.36 4.97 0.53
C LYS A 6 -14.37 6.08 0.86
N SER A 7 -14.94 6.06 2.07
CA SER A 7 -15.89 7.08 2.53
C SER A 7 -15.27 8.45 2.81
N CYS A 8 -13.94 8.56 2.95
CA CYS A 8 -13.27 9.81 3.31
C CYS A 8 -12.50 10.39 2.13
N ASN A 9 -13.21 11.06 1.22
CA ASN A 9 -12.62 11.65 0.02
C ASN A 9 -11.50 12.65 0.34
N SER A 10 -11.66 13.50 1.34
CA SER A 10 -10.64 14.50 1.73
C SER A 10 -9.32 13.85 2.18
N PHE A 11 -9.40 12.69 2.83
CA PHE A 11 -8.24 11.90 3.23
C PHE A 11 -7.62 11.12 2.06
N SER A 12 -8.47 10.51 1.24
CA SER A 12 -8.05 9.60 0.16
C SER A 12 -7.62 10.31 -1.11
N ALA A 13 -8.08 11.54 -1.34
CA ALA A 13 -7.69 12.34 -2.48
C ALA A 13 -6.17 12.54 -2.53
N GLY A 14 -5.57 12.20 -3.67
CA GLY A 14 -4.13 12.38 -3.89
C GLY A 14 -3.22 11.32 -3.27
N GLN A 15 -3.73 10.35 -2.52
CA GLN A 15 -2.88 9.31 -1.89
C GLN A 15 -2.07 8.48 -2.89
N LEU A 16 -2.62 8.20 -4.08
CA LEU A 16 -1.87 7.53 -5.15
C LEU A 16 -0.70 8.38 -5.67
N LEU A 17 -0.87 9.70 -5.74
CA LEU A 17 0.20 10.62 -6.13
C LEU A 17 1.28 10.69 -5.04
N ILE A 18 0.85 10.80 -3.77
CA ILE A 18 1.75 10.78 -2.62
C ILE A 18 2.57 9.49 -2.60
N MET A 19 1.92 8.33 -2.81
CA MET A 19 2.59 7.03 -2.87
C MET A 19 3.71 7.03 -3.91
N ARG A 20 3.40 7.41 -5.15
CA ARG A 20 4.36 7.44 -6.26
C ARG A 20 5.54 8.36 -5.97
N GLU A 21 5.27 9.52 -5.39
CA GLU A 21 6.32 10.50 -5.05
C GLU A 21 7.21 10.00 -3.90
N VAL A 22 6.63 9.34 -2.90
CA VAL A 22 7.40 8.71 -1.81
C VAL A 22 8.27 7.57 -2.33
N GLU A 23 7.74 6.71 -3.21
CA GLU A 23 8.52 5.63 -3.84
C GLU A 23 9.69 6.20 -4.65
N LYS A 24 9.44 7.24 -5.46
CA LYS A 24 10.47 7.92 -6.25
C LYS A 24 11.57 8.54 -5.38
N ARG A 25 11.19 9.25 -4.31
CA ARG A 25 12.15 9.94 -3.43
C ARG A 25 12.98 9.00 -2.57
N THR A 26 12.36 7.94 -2.06
CA THR A 26 13.00 7.07 -1.07
C THR A 26 13.61 5.82 -1.70
N GLY A 27 13.20 5.48 -2.92
CA GLY A 27 13.49 4.18 -3.49
C GLY A 27 12.95 3.03 -2.64
N LYS A 28 12.01 3.24 -1.71
CA LYS A 28 11.40 2.16 -0.92
C LYS A 28 10.09 1.72 -1.57
N PRO A 29 9.79 0.42 -1.62
CA PRO A 29 8.53 -0.05 -2.19
C PRO A 29 7.37 0.46 -1.33
N ALA A 30 6.28 0.85 -1.98
CA ALA A 30 5.03 1.18 -1.32
C ALA A 30 3.92 0.19 -1.72
N ALA A 31 2.81 0.28 -1.00
CA ALA A 31 1.62 -0.50 -1.27
C ALA A 31 0.39 0.32 -0.95
N PHE A 32 -0.68 0.05 -1.70
CA PHE A 32 -1.96 0.72 -1.61
C PHE A 32 -3.08 -0.31 -1.42
N ILE A 33 -3.89 -0.08 -0.40
CA ILE A 33 -5.09 -0.87 -0.10
C ILE A 33 -6.23 0.13 0.04
N GLU A 34 -7.32 -0.08 -0.70
CA GLU A 34 -8.57 0.66 -0.48
C GLU A 34 -9.47 -0.19 0.42
N THR A 35 -9.94 0.40 1.52
CA THR A 35 -10.93 -0.18 2.44
C THR A 35 -11.91 0.88 2.93
N ASP A 36 -12.78 0.52 3.86
CA ASP A 36 -13.54 1.46 4.65
C ASP A 36 -13.49 1.07 6.14
N LEU A 37 -13.69 2.05 7.03
CA LEU A 37 -13.65 1.84 8.47
C LEU A 37 -14.98 1.32 9.03
N VAL A 38 -16.09 1.67 8.38
CA VAL A 38 -17.45 1.41 8.88
C VAL A 38 -18.35 0.74 7.85
N ASP A 39 -18.02 0.82 6.56
CA ASP A 39 -18.78 0.14 5.51
C ASP A 39 -18.18 -1.25 5.20
N PRO A 40 -18.80 -2.35 5.67
CA PRO A 40 -18.27 -3.69 5.48
C PRO A 40 -18.24 -4.12 4.01
N ARG A 41 -18.99 -3.46 3.13
CA ARG A 41 -18.99 -3.76 1.68
C ARG A 41 -17.65 -3.45 1.02
N TYR A 42 -16.87 -2.57 1.63
CA TYR A 42 -15.55 -2.16 1.16
C TYR A 42 -14.41 -2.78 1.95
N PHE A 43 -14.69 -3.71 2.87
CA PHE A 43 -13.68 -4.47 3.59
C PHE A 43 -13.71 -5.96 3.18
N SER A 44 -12.55 -6.50 2.79
CA SER A 44 -12.36 -7.93 2.53
C SER A 44 -11.04 -8.38 3.12
N ALA A 45 -11.10 -9.22 4.16
CA ALA A 45 -9.92 -9.75 4.85
C ALA A 45 -8.98 -10.50 3.89
N ALA A 46 -9.55 -11.26 2.94
CA ALA A 46 -8.77 -11.96 1.92
C ALA A 46 -8.03 -10.99 0.99
N ASN A 47 -8.70 -9.93 0.52
CA ASN A 47 -8.05 -8.90 -0.30
C ASN A 47 -6.93 -8.17 0.46
N VAL A 48 -7.16 -7.81 1.73
CA VAL A 48 -6.14 -7.17 2.58
C VAL A 48 -4.95 -8.11 2.78
N LYS A 49 -5.19 -9.37 3.13
CA LYS A 49 -4.13 -10.38 3.31
C LYS A 49 -3.28 -10.53 2.06
N ASN A 50 -3.89 -10.73 0.89
CA ASN A 50 -3.16 -10.91 -0.36
C ASN A 50 -2.28 -9.69 -0.70
N ARG A 51 -2.80 -8.47 -0.48
CA ARG A 51 -2.03 -7.23 -0.72
C ARG A 51 -0.86 -7.07 0.24
N LEU A 52 -1.04 -7.46 1.51
CA LEU A 52 0.05 -7.48 2.49
C LEU A 52 1.12 -8.50 2.10
N GLU A 53 0.72 -9.70 1.71
CA GLU A 53 1.65 -10.75 1.25
C GLU A 53 2.47 -10.28 0.03
N SER A 54 1.81 -9.72 -1.00
CA SER A 54 2.51 -9.15 -2.15
C SER A 54 3.46 -8.00 -1.76
N TYR A 55 3.05 -7.13 -0.84
CA TYR A 55 3.90 -6.05 -0.36
C TYR A 55 5.15 -6.57 0.36
N PHE A 56 5.00 -7.57 1.24
CA PHE A 56 6.14 -8.16 1.92
C PHE A 56 7.09 -8.89 0.97
N GLN A 57 6.57 -9.56 -0.06
CA GLN A 57 7.40 -10.14 -1.11
C GLN A 57 8.24 -9.09 -1.84
N MET A 58 7.65 -7.94 -2.21
CA MET A 58 8.41 -6.85 -2.84
C MET A 58 9.48 -6.27 -1.91
N VAL A 59 9.17 -6.11 -0.62
CA VAL A 59 10.13 -5.63 0.39
C VAL A 59 11.30 -6.60 0.52
N GLU A 60 11.03 -7.90 0.58
CA GLU A 60 12.08 -8.92 0.74
C GLU A 60 12.95 -9.02 -0.50
N GLN A 61 12.37 -9.01 -1.70
CA GLN A 61 13.13 -8.95 -2.95
C GLN A 61 14.08 -7.76 -2.99
N LYS A 62 13.63 -6.58 -2.55
CA LYS A 62 14.47 -5.38 -2.52
C LYS A 62 15.59 -5.48 -1.49
N ARG A 63 15.31 -6.05 -0.31
CA ARG A 63 16.33 -6.30 0.72
C ARG A 63 17.36 -7.32 0.26
N ALA A 64 16.94 -8.39 -0.40
CA ALA A 64 17.84 -9.39 -0.96
C ALA A 64 18.75 -8.78 -2.03
N GLY A 65 18.19 -7.98 -2.95
CA GLY A 65 18.97 -7.23 -3.94
C GLY A 65 19.98 -6.26 -3.32
N ALA A 66 19.60 -5.57 -2.23
CA ALA A 66 20.51 -4.68 -1.50
C ALA A 66 21.61 -5.41 -0.71
N ARG A 67 21.40 -6.68 -0.32
CA ARG A 67 22.42 -7.51 0.34
C ARG A 67 23.40 -8.16 -0.64
N ALA A 68 23.00 -8.30 -1.90
CA ALA A 68 23.80 -8.90 -2.95
C ALA A 68 24.71 -7.88 -3.67
N ALA A 69 24.51 -6.59 -3.45
CA ALA A 69 25.33 -5.48 -3.93
C ALA A 69 26.32 -5.01 -2.86
#